data_AF-A0A8S1VN91-F1
#
_entry.id   AF-A0A8S1VN91-F1
#
_cell.length_a   1.000
_cell.length_b   1.000
_cell.length_c   1.000
_cell.angle_alpha   90.00
_cell.angle_beta   90.00
_cell.angle_gamma   90.00
#
_symmetry.space_group_name_H-M   'P 1'
#
loop_
_entity.id
_entity.type
_entity.pdbx_description
1 polymer ?
#
loop_
_entity_poly.entity_id
_entity_poly.type
_entity_poly.pdbx_seq_one_letter_code
_entity_poly.pdbx_strand_id
1 'polypeptide(L)'
;MKFQIFLIISQQFLYFASSACVDETRTPITIGKIQPCPFYDNKPVCCRQDNVDQMISNYRSIDATFGQDGGGCDICGANLKRFWCIYTCDPDQTNFMKYTGRANVTDPANKNKLIEVQLVSLTTKPQVACEVYSSCSRTSFVNQVSAMQSPGGFFNFLGEQAITQGQQFITFEFSDYDSMIMDDTWMCNHKSNITTVDDKGVIHYWDQYGYEIKQQCGCNTCEESCDANQILYKPTGVLYGFETSYVLFTWLFVILFALGITIIRKYQQNKKAIENLDIGLITS
;
A
#
# COMPACT_ATOMS: atom_id res chain seq x y z
N MET A 1 11.90 12.36 1.73
CA MET A 1 11.50 11.13 1.00
C MET A 1 10.01 11.07 0.61
N LYS A 2 9.19 12.12 0.81
CA LYS A 2 7.74 12.11 0.46
C LYS A 2 7.41 12.57 -0.98
N PHE A 3 8.36 13.18 -1.69
CA PHE A 3 8.13 13.76 -3.02
C PHE A 3 8.54 12.85 -4.21
N GLN A 4 9.31 11.78 -3.97
CA GLN A 4 9.77 10.91 -5.06
C GLN A 4 8.76 9.82 -5.46
N ILE A 5 7.86 9.40 -4.58
CA ILE A 5 6.81 8.43 -4.92
C ILE A 5 5.79 9.06 -5.90
N PHE A 6 5.47 10.35 -5.73
CA PHE A 6 4.61 11.09 -6.66
C PHE A 6 5.21 11.21 -8.08
N LEU A 7 6.53 11.33 -8.20
CA LEU A 7 7.21 11.49 -9.49
C LEU A 7 7.34 10.15 -10.25
N ILE A 8 7.55 9.04 -9.55
CA ILE A 8 7.62 7.71 -10.17
C ILE A 8 6.22 7.26 -10.66
N ILE A 9 5.17 7.62 -9.92
CA ILE A 9 3.79 7.37 -10.36
C ILE A 9 3.39 8.33 -11.51
N SER A 10 3.98 9.52 -11.67
CA SER A 10 3.56 10.42 -12.75
C SER A 10 4.12 10.11 -14.14
N GLN A 11 5.18 9.28 -14.27
CA GLN A 11 5.91 9.11 -15.54
C GLN A 11 5.66 7.80 -16.31
N GLN A 12 4.93 6.81 -15.74
CA GLN A 12 4.78 5.49 -16.39
C GLN A 12 3.37 5.12 -16.86
N PHE A 13 2.38 6.00 -16.72
CA PHE A 13 1.01 5.63 -17.04
C PHE A 13 0.63 6.07 -18.45
N LEU A 14 0.82 5.15 -19.37
CA LEU A 14 0.43 5.29 -20.76
C LEU A 14 -0.96 4.69 -20.96
N TYR A 15 -1.92 5.60 -21.15
CA TYR A 15 -3.17 5.40 -21.87
C TYR A 15 -4.18 4.44 -21.18
N PHE A 16 -5.45 4.79 -21.23
CA PHE A 16 -6.62 3.93 -21.00
C PHE A 16 -7.55 4.27 -22.17
N ALA A 17 -7.50 3.46 -23.21
CA ALA A 17 -8.29 3.63 -24.41
C ALA A 17 -9.73 3.28 -24.07
N SER A 18 -10.65 4.02 -24.66
CA SER A 18 -12.09 3.95 -24.45
C SER A 18 -12.65 2.54 -24.56
N SER A 19 -13.63 2.23 -23.72
CA SER A 19 -14.51 1.06 -23.81
C SER A 19 -15.20 1.00 -25.17
N ALA A 20 -15.18 -0.16 -25.83
CA ALA A 20 -15.64 -0.25 -27.21
C ALA A 20 -17.17 -0.37 -27.35
N CYS A 21 -17.91 -0.79 -26.32
CA CYS A 21 -19.36 -1.03 -26.40
C CYS A 21 -20.25 0.08 -25.83
N VAL A 22 -19.68 1.20 -25.36
CA VAL A 22 -20.51 2.34 -24.90
C VAL A 22 -21.28 2.99 -26.04
N ASP A 23 -20.88 2.73 -27.29
CA ASP A 23 -21.64 3.05 -28.49
C ASP A 23 -22.63 1.90 -28.76
N GLU A 24 -23.94 2.13 -28.55
CA GLU A 24 -25.04 1.15 -28.68
C GLU A 24 -25.02 0.36 -30.00
N THR A 25 -24.28 0.85 -31.01
CA THR A 25 -24.15 0.22 -32.32
C THR A 25 -23.10 -0.90 -32.38
N ARG A 26 -22.29 -1.09 -31.34
CA ARG A 26 -21.18 -2.07 -31.33
C ARG A 26 -21.53 -3.32 -30.55
N THR A 27 -21.47 -4.46 -31.25
CA THR A 27 -21.66 -5.78 -30.65
C THR A 27 -20.40 -6.22 -29.89
N PRO A 28 -20.55 -6.90 -28.73
CA PRO A 28 -19.43 -7.55 -28.06
C PRO A 28 -18.66 -8.48 -29.01
N ILE A 29 -17.34 -8.49 -28.89
CA ILE A 29 -16.45 -9.33 -29.68
C ILE A 29 -15.86 -10.43 -28.81
N THR A 30 -15.70 -11.63 -29.35
CA THR A 30 -14.99 -12.70 -28.64
C THR A 30 -13.51 -12.60 -28.95
N ILE A 31 -12.73 -12.20 -27.95
CA ILE A 31 -11.27 -12.26 -27.99
C ILE A 31 -10.86 -13.54 -27.26
N GLY A 32 -9.98 -14.35 -27.85
CA GLY A 32 -9.61 -15.66 -27.32
C GLY A 32 -9.12 -15.61 -25.87
N LYS A 33 -7.83 -15.38 -25.65
CA LYS A 33 -7.27 -15.26 -24.29
C LYS A 33 -7.03 -13.80 -23.95
N ILE A 34 -7.54 -13.36 -22.80
CA ILE A 34 -7.39 -11.99 -22.30
C ILE A 34 -6.56 -12.07 -21.03
N GLN A 35 -5.24 -12.03 -21.18
CA GLN A 35 -4.30 -12.17 -20.06
C GLN A 35 -4.60 -11.28 -18.83
N PRO A 36 -4.93 -9.98 -18.96
CA PRO A 36 -5.26 -9.16 -17.79
C PRO A 36 -6.64 -9.47 -17.21
N CYS A 37 -7.47 -10.26 -17.88
CA CYS A 37 -8.83 -10.59 -17.47
C CYS A 37 -9.14 -12.07 -17.69
N PRO A 38 -8.50 -13.00 -16.96
CA PRO A 38 -8.61 -14.44 -17.27
C PRO A 38 -10.05 -14.96 -17.21
N PHE A 39 -10.91 -14.31 -16.42
CA PHE A 39 -12.31 -14.69 -16.27
C PHE A 39 -13.22 -14.35 -17.46
N TYR A 40 -12.73 -13.55 -18.41
CA TYR A 40 -13.36 -13.33 -19.71
C TYR A 40 -12.75 -14.16 -20.84
N ASP A 41 -11.82 -15.09 -20.54
CA ASP A 41 -11.24 -15.96 -21.57
C ASP A 41 -12.34 -16.70 -22.36
N ASN A 42 -12.30 -16.55 -23.68
CA ASN A 42 -13.25 -17.09 -24.65
C ASN A 42 -14.71 -16.65 -24.46
N LYS A 43 -14.94 -15.54 -23.76
CA LYS A 43 -16.27 -14.93 -23.60
C LYS A 43 -16.41 -13.68 -24.48
N PRO A 44 -17.64 -13.26 -24.80
CA PRO A 44 -17.87 -11.96 -25.43
C PRO A 44 -17.38 -10.84 -24.51
N VAL A 45 -16.62 -9.90 -25.07
CA VAL A 45 -16.07 -8.73 -24.37
C VAL A 45 -16.22 -7.46 -25.19
N CYS A 46 -16.12 -6.34 -24.50
CA CYS A 46 -16.22 -5.00 -25.05
C CYS A 46 -14.90 -4.24 -25.14
N CYS A 47 -13.80 -4.89 -24.77
CA CYS A 47 -12.47 -4.36 -25.00
C CYS A 47 -11.89 -4.89 -26.30
N ARG A 48 -10.99 -4.12 -26.91
CA ARG A 48 -10.17 -4.53 -28.05
C ARG A 48 -8.76 -4.90 -27.58
N GLN A 49 -7.96 -5.47 -28.48
CA GLN A 49 -6.60 -5.87 -28.15
C GLN A 49 -5.71 -4.69 -27.69
N ASP A 50 -5.90 -3.50 -28.25
CA ASP A 50 -5.21 -2.28 -27.81
C ASP A 50 -5.58 -1.88 -26.38
N ASN A 51 -6.85 -2.03 -25.98
CA ASN A 51 -7.25 -1.85 -24.58
C ASN A 51 -6.59 -2.90 -23.68
N VAL A 52 -6.51 -4.16 -24.13
CA VAL A 52 -5.91 -5.27 -23.37
C VAL A 52 -4.41 -5.04 -23.12
N ASP A 53 -3.66 -4.70 -24.16
CA ASP A 53 -2.21 -4.45 -24.06
C ASP A 53 -1.90 -3.32 -23.08
N GLN A 54 -2.79 -2.33 -23.06
CA GLN A 54 -2.72 -1.18 -22.20
C GLN A 54 -3.02 -1.49 -20.74
N MET A 55 -4.06 -2.26 -20.49
CA MET A 55 -4.38 -2.74 -19.14
C MET A 55 -3.21 -3.50 -18.53
N ILE A 56 -2.50 -4.32 -19.32
CA ILE A 56 -1.30 -5.03 -18.84
C ILE A 56 -0.25 -4.04 -18.31
N SER A 57 -0.04 -2.91 -18.99
CA SER A 57 0.87 -1.86 -18.52
C SER A 57 0.38 -1.22 -17.22
N ASN A 58 -0.91 -0.87 -17.16
CA ASN A 58 -1.50 -0.19 -16.01
C ASN A 58 -1.57 -1.09 -14.75
N TYR A 59 -1.72 -2.40 -14.95
CA TYR A 59 -1.77 -3.37 -13.86
C TYR A 59 -0.45 -3.49 -13.11
N ARG A 60 0.68 -3.31 -13.80
CA ARG A 60 2.00 -3.24 -13.14
C ARG A 60 2.05 -2.08 -12.15
N SER A 61 1.42 -0.97 -12.50
CA SER A 61 1.36 0.20 -11.64
C SER A 61 0.40 0.02 -10.47
N ILE A 62 -0.71 -0.71 -10.68
CA ILE A 62 -1.59 -1.15 -9.59
C ILE A 62 -0.80 -2.03 -8.61
N ASP A 63 -0.05 -3.02 -9.10
CA ASP A 63 0.77 -3.89 -8.26
C ASP A 63 1.85 -3.12 -7.49
N ALA A 64 2.51 -2.19 -8.17
CA ALA A 64 3.56 -1.36 -7.57
C ALA A 64 3.04 -0.34 -6.56
N THR A 65 1.75 0.01 -6.57
CA THR A 65 1.17 1.04 -5.69
C THR A 65 0.33 0.43 -4.57
N PHE A 66 -0.52 -0.53 -4.94
CA PHE A 66 -1.54 -1.12 -4.08
C PHE A 66 -1.24 -2.57 -3.72
N GLY A 67 -0.45 -3.25 -4.54
CA GLY A 67 0.05 -4.60 -4.25
C GLY A 67 1.26 -4.61 -3.34
N GLN A 68 1.78 -5.81 -3.08
CA GLN A 68 2.88 -6.03 -2.16
C GLN A 68 4.18 -5.36 -2.59
N ASP A 69 4.40 -5.20 -3.90
CA ASP A 69 5.60 -4.56 -4.48
C ASP A 69 5.76 -3.10 -4.01
N GLY A 70 4.64 -2.43 -3.70
CA GLY A 70 4.58 -1.07 -3.13
C GLY A 70 4.46 -1.00 -1.60
N GLY A 71 4.56 -2.13 -0.91
CA GLY A 71 4.20 -2.23 0.51
C GLY A 71 2.69 -2.13 0.77
N GLY A 72 1.87 -2.51 -0.22
CA GLY A 72 0.43 -2.68 -0.10
C GLY A 72 0.01 -4.14 0.15
N CYS A 73 -1.13 -4.54 -0.39
CA CYS A 73 -1.78 -5.83 -0.19
C CYS A 73 -2.23 -6.39 -1.55
N ASP A 74 -1.77 -7.58 -1.94
CA ASP A 74 -2.07 -8.14 -3.26
C ASP A 74 -3.57 -8.37 -3.49
N ILE A 75 -4.36 -8.60 -2.43
CA ILE A 75 -5.83 -8.71 -2.53
C ILE A 75 -6.45 -7.37 -2.96
N CYS A 76 -5.94 -6.24 -2.46
CA CYS A 76 -6.35 -4.92 -2.94
C CYS A 76 -5.98 -4.74 -4.41
N GLY A 77 -4.75 -5.10 -4.79
CA GLY A 77 -4.32 -5.09 -6.19
C GLY A 77 -5.23 -5.94 -7.09
N ALA A 78 -5.57 -7.15 -6.68
CA ALA A 78 -6.45 -8.05 -7.40
C ALA A 78 -7.88 -7.48 -7.55
N ASN A 79 -8.47 -6.97 -6.48
CA ASN A 79 -9.79 -6.32 -6.52
C ASN A 79 -9.79 -5.12 -7.48
N LEU A 80 -8.75 -4.29 -7.46
CA LEU A 80 -8.62 -3.15 -8.38
C LEU A 80 -8.46 -3.60 -9.83
N LYS A 81 -7.66 -4.63 -10.09
CA LYS A 81 -7.54 -5.22 -11.43
C LYS A 81 -8.89 -5.75 -11.93
N ARG A 82 -9.63 -6.50 -11.11
CA ARG A 82 -10.99 -6.94 -11.45
C ARG A 82 -11.92 -5.77 -11.77
N PHE A 83 -11.92 -4.74 -10.92
CA PHE A 83 -12.72 -3.54 -11.11
C PHE A 83 -12.46 -2.89 -12.48
N TRP A 84 -11.18 -2.64 -12.80
CA TRP A 84 -10.79 -2.04 -14.08
C TRP A 84 -11.01 -2.96 -15.27
N CYS A 85 -10.94 -4.27 -15.06
CA CYS A 85 -11.29 -5.25 -16.06
C CYS A 85 -12.78 -5.18 -16.43
N ILE A 86 -13.67 -5.15 -15.44
CA ILE A 86 -15.11 -5.04 -15.67
C ILE A 86 -15.42 -3.70 -16.35
N TYR A 87 -14.84 -2.60 -15.85
CA TYR A 87 -14.95 -1.28 -16.49
C TYR A 87 -14.58 -1.29 -17.98
N THR A 88 -13.53 -2.02 -18.36
CA THR A 88 -12.94 -1.96 -19.71
C THR A 88 -13.46 -3.03 -20.66
N CYS A 89 -13.74 -4.24 -20.17
CA CYS A 89 -14.03 -5.42 -21.00
C CYS A 89 -15.45 -5.99 -20.84
N ASP A 90 -16.21 -5.64 -19.79
CA ASP A 90 -17.52 -6.27 -19.56
C ASP A 90 -18.50 -6.09 -20.74
N PRO A 91 -19.20 -7.14 -21.18
CA PRO A 91 -20.15 -7.05 -22.30
C PRO A 91 -21.35 -6.15 -22.03
N ASP A 92 -21.71 -5.96 -20.76
CA ASP A 92 -22.90 -5.23 -20.30
C ASP A 92 -22.55 -3.82 -19.77
N GLN A 93 -21.44 -3.24 -20.25
CA GLN A 93 -20.95 -1.92 -19.86
C GLN A 93 -21.99 -0.79 -19.93
N THR A 94 -22.90 -0.84 -20.90
CA THR A 94 -23.94 0.17 -21.09
C THR A 94 -24.90 0.26 -19.91
N ASN A 95 -25.00 -0.79 -19.09
CA ASN A 95 -25.84 -0.81 -17.89
C ASN A 95 -25.29 0.07 -16.77
N PHE A 96 -23.98 0.30 -16.71
CA PHE A 96 -23.34 0.99 -15.60
C PHE A 96 -22.39 2.13 -16.00
N MET A 97 -22.14 2.31 -17.29
CA MET A 97 -21.27 3.36 -17.82
C MET A 97 -22.03 4.20 -18.85
N LYS A 98 -21.97 5.53 -18.69
CA LYS A 98 -22.59 6.49 -19.61
C LYS A 98 -21.56 7.49 -20.09
N TYR A 99 -21.41 7.58 -21.41
CA TYR A 99 -20.64 8.63 -22.04
C TYR A 99 -21.48 9.90 -22.14
N THR A 100 -21.01 10.99 -21.53
CA THR A 100 -21.73 12.27 -21.47
C THR A 100 -21.18 13.33 -22.41
N GLY A 101 -20.07 13.04 -23.10
CA GLY A 101 -19.48 13.93 -24.11
C GLY A 101 -17.98 14.10 -23.94
N ARG A 102 -17.46 15.23 -24.42
CA ARG A 102 -16.05 15.62 -24.24
C ARG A 102 -15.97 17.02 -23.65
N ALA A 103 -14.92 17.27 -22.89
CA ALA A 103 -14.61 18.59 -22.38
C ALA A 103 -13.10 18.82 -22.34
N ASN A 104 -12.70 20.09 -22.38
CA ASN A 104 -11.32 20.46 -22.09
C ASN A 104 -11.18 20.64 -20.58
N VAL A 105 -10.33 19.83 -19.95
CA VAL A 105 -10.00 19.92 -18.53
C VAL A 105 -8.56 20.38 -18.36
N THR A 106 -8.25 20.95 -17.19
CA THR A 106 -6.87 21.28 -16.84
C THR A 106 -6.11 20.00 -16.53
N ASP A 107 -4.94 19.83 -17.13
CA ASP A 107 -4.06 18.70 -16.86
C ASP A 107 -3.59 18.76 -15.39
N PRO A 108 -3.89 17.73 -14.57
CA PRO A 108 -3.49 17.73 -13.16
C PRO A 108 -1.97 17.66 -12.97
N ALA A 109 -1.21 17.19 -13.97
CA ALA A 109 0.25 17.24 -13.97
C ALA A 109 0.79 18.60 -14.43
N ASN A 110 0.04 19.35 -15.24
CA ASN A 110 0.44 20.67 -15.74
C ASN A 110 -0.74 21.66 -15.80
N LYS A 111 -0.84 22.50 -14.76
CA LYS A 111 -1.91 23.51 -14.62
C LYS A 111 -2.04 24.51 -15.78
N ASN A 112 -1.04 24.62 -16.65
CA ASN A 112 -1.05 25.55 -17.79
C ASN A 112 -1.49 24.87 -19.10
N LYS A 113 -1.80 23.58 -19.08
CA LYS A 113 -2.18 22.80 -20.25
C LYS A 113 -3.62 22.33 -20.10
N LEU A 114 -4.43 22.61 -21.11
CA LEU A 114 -5.74 21.98 -21.27
C LEU A 114 -5.60 20.72 -22.11
N ILE A 115 -6.33 19.68 -21.72
CA ILE A 115 -6.42 18.43 -22.45
C ILE A 115 -7.89 18.10 -22.70
N GLU A 116 -8.20 17.70 -23.92
CA GLU A 116 -9.53 17.20 -24.27
C GLU A 116 -9.68 15.81 -23.68
N VAL A 117 -10.73 15.61 -22.89
CA VAL A 117 -11.04 14.33 -22.23
C VAL A 117 -12.46 13.90 -22.53
N GLN A 118 -12.69 12.59 -22.52
CA GLN A 118 -14.01 11.99 -22.55
C GLN A 118 -14.64 12.04 -21.16
N LEU A 119 -15.86 12.54 -21.08
CA LEU A 119 -16.64 12.55 -19.85
C LEU A 119 -17.40 11.23 -19.73
N VAL A 120 -17.12 10.49 -18.66
CA VAL A 120 -17.72 9.19 -18.40
C VAL A 120 -18.34 9.24 -17.01
N SER A 121 -19.63 8.93 -16.90
CA SER A 121 -20.28 8.63 -15.63
C SER A 121 -20.27 7.12 -15.43
N LEU A 122 -19.75 6.67 -14.29
CA LEU A 122 -19.60 5.28 -13.92
C LEU A 122 -20.39 5.02 -12.64
N THR A 123 -21.47 4.26 -12.76
CA THR A 123 -22.29 3.86 -11.63
C THR A 123 -21.77 2.57 -11.03
N THR A 124 -21.45 2.57 -9.73
CA THR A 124 -20.95 1.40 -9.01
C THR A 124 -21.82 1.12 -7.79
N LYS A 125 -22.01 -0.15 -7.44
CA LYS A 125 -22.71 -0.48 -6.19
C LYS A 125 -21.96 0.06 -4.98
N PRO A 126 -22.65 0.68 -3.99
CA PRO A 126 -22.00 1.12 -2.75
C PRO A 126 -21.23 -0.01 -2.05
N GLN A 127 -21.78 -1.22 -2.06
CA GLN A 127 -21.12 -2.40 -1.47
C GLN A 127 -19.78 -2.71 -2.14
N VAL A 128 -19.74 -2.77 -3.48
CA VAL A 128 -18.50 -3.01 -4.24
C VAL A 128 -17.48 -1.93 -3.91
N ALA A 129 -17.90 -0.66 -3.88
CA ALA A 129 -16.99 0.43 -3.54
C ALA A 129 -16.42 0.31 -2.13
N CYS A 130 -17.25 -0.05 -1.15
CA CYS A 130 -16.84 -0.25 0.23
C CYS A 130 -15.89 -1.45 0.39
N GLU A 131 -16.15 -2.57 -0.28
CA GLU A 131 -15.34 -3.79 -0.19
C GLU A 131 -13.98 -3.64 -0.88
N VAL A 132 -13.94 -2.98 -2.05
CA VAL A 132 -12.68 -2.64 -2.72
C VAL A 132 -11.89 -1.66 -1.85
N TYR A 133 -12.55 -0.63 -1.31
CA TYR A 133 -11.88 0.33 -0.45
C TYR A 133 -11.36 -0.31 0.84
N SER A 134 -12.15 -1.17 1.50
CA SER A 134 -11.75 -1.79 2.77
C SER A 134 -10.48 -2.61 2.59
N SER A 135 -10.36 -3.35 1.47
CA SER A 135 -9.16 -4.13 1.20
C SER A 135 -7.92 -3.27 0.93
N CYS A 136 -8.11 -2.03 0.48
CA CYS A 136 -7.05 -1.07 0.13
C CYS A 136 -6.75 -0.01 1.19
N SER A 137 -7.64 0.19 2.16
CA SER A 137 -7.66 1.33 3.09
C SER A 137 -6.37 1.54 3.87
N ARG A 138 -5.70 0.43 4.25
CA ARG A 138 -4.43 0.45 5.01
C ARG A 138 -3.18 0.27 4.15
N THR A 139 -3.30 0.23 2.83
CA THR A 139 -2.12 0.25 1.96
C THR A 139 -1.34 1.55 2.18
N SER A 140 -0.02 1.47 2.04
CA SER A 140 0.89 2.59 2.34
C SER A 140 0.51 3.86 1.57
N PHE A 141 0.07 3.72 0.32
CA PHE A 141 -0.33 4.81 -0.55
C PHE A 141 -1.66 5.43 -0.12
N VAL A 142 -2.71 4.62 0.04
CA VAL A 142 -4.05 5.09 0.43
C VAL A 142 -4.02 5.81 1.77
N ASN A 143 -3.29 5.25 2.74
CA ASN A 143 -3.17 5.86 4.07
C ASN A 143 -2.41 7.21 4.05
N GLN A 144 -1.57 7.45 3.04
CA GLN A 144 -0.84 8.72 2.91
C GLN A 144 -1.61 9.81 2.16
N VAL A 145 -2.57 9.43 1.30
CA VAL A 145 -3.33 10.37 0.49
C VAL A 145 -4.64 10.72 1.19
N SER A 146 -4.76 11.97 1.66
CA SER A 146 -5.94 12.42 2.41
C SER A 146 -7.24 12.35 1.61
N ALA A 147 -7.17 12.49 0.28
CA ALA A 147 -8.33 12.37 -0.60
C ALA A 147 -8.89 10.93 -0.65
N MET A 148 -8.07 9.92 -0.35
CA MET A 148 -8.43 8.51 -0.44
C MET A 148 -8.97 7.92 0.86
N GLN A 149 -9.24 8.73 1.89
CA GLN A 149 -9.63 8.26 3.25
C GLN A 149 -11.09 7.77 3.37
N SER A 150 -11.81 7.72 2.25
CA SER A 150 -13.18 7.20 2.18
C SER A 150 -13.38 6.47 0.86
N PRO A 151 -14.36 5.54 0.74
CA PRO A 151 -14.63 4.86 -0.52
C PRO A 151 -14.88 5.84 -1.68
N GLY A 152 -15.73 6.85 -1.49
CA GLY A 152 -16.02 7.85 -2.52
C GLY A 152 -14.78 8.68 -2.90
N GLY A 153 -14.01 9.11 -1.91
CA GLY A 153 -12.76 9.85 -2.16
C GLY A 153 -11.70 9.00 -2.87
N PHE A 154 -11.61 7.71 -2.54
CA PHE A 154 -10.73 6.75 -3.17
C PHE A 154 -11.06 6.59 -4.66
N PHE A 155 -12.31 6.30 -5.00
CA PHE A 155 -12.73 6.17 -6.40
C PHE A 155 -12.64 7.49 -7.17
N ASN A 156 -13.04 8.62 -6.56
CA ASN A 156 -12.88 9.93 -7.20
C ASN A 156 -11.41 10.23 -7.52
N PHE A 157 -10.48 9.93 -6.60
CA PHE A 157 -9.05 10.08 -6.88
C PHE A 157 -8.60 9.19 -8.04
N LEU A 158 -9.05 7.92 -8.07
CA LEU A 158 -8.76 7.02 -9.18
C LEU A 158 -9.29 7.57 -10.51
N GLY A 159 -10.49 8.16 -10.52
CA GLY A 159 -11.08 8.82 -11.69
C GLY A 159 -10.31 10.06 -12.14
N GLU A 160 -9.80 10.86 -11.20
CA GLU A 160 -8.92 12.00 -11.52
C GLU A 160 -7.60 11.55 -12.15
N GLN A 161 -7.03 10.41 -11.70
CA GLN A 161 -5.84 9.85 -12.34
C GLN A 161 -6.13 9.35 -13.77
N ALA A 162 -7.37 9.01 -14.11
CA ALA A 162 -7.73 8.62 -15.47
C ALA A 162 -7.64 9.77 -16.49
N ILE A 163 -7.55 11.03 -16.04
CA ILE A 163 -7.42 12.20 -16.91
C ILE A 163 -6.08 12.20 -17.66
N THR A 164 -4.98 12.03 -16.93
CA THR A 164 -3.63 12.04 -17.52
C THR A 164 -3.34 10.75 -18.27
N GLN A 165 -3.93 9.65 -17.81
CA GLN A 165 -3.67 8.33 -18.32
C GLN A 165 -4.61 8.04 -19.50
N GLY A 166 -5.91 7.99 -19.26
CA GLY A 166 -6.92 7.63 -20.25
C GLY A 166 -7.47 8.75 -21.12
N GLN A 167 -7.13 10.01 -20.83
CA GLN A 167 -7.89 11.15 -21.35
C GLN A 167 -9.38 10.98 -21.03
N GLN A 168 -9.69 10.45 -19.85
CA GLN A 168 -11.06 10.23 -19.38
C GLN A 168 -11.24 10.96 -18.06
N PHE A 169 -12.33 11.71 -17.97
CA PHE A 169 -12.83 12.26 -16.72
C PHE A 169 -13.94 11.34 -16.23
N ILE A 170 -13.61 10.46 -15.29
CA ILE A 170 -14.55 9.47 -14.75
C ILE A 170 -15.20 10.06 -13.51
N THR A 171 -16.52 10.23 -13.57
CA THR A 171 -17.36 10.61 -12.43
C THR A 171 -17.96 9.34 -11.85
N PHE A 172 -17.72 9.07 -10.58
CA PHE A 172 -18.29 7.91 -9.90
C PHE A 172 -19.65 8.27 -9.28
N GLU A 173 -20.65 7.49 -9.63
CA GLU A 173 -21.99 7.54 -9.03
C GLU A 173 -22.21 6.25 -8.23
N PHE A 174 -22.80 6.35 -7.05
CA PHE A 174 -23.06 5.18 -6.20
C PHE A 174 -24.56 4.92 -6.13
N SER A 175 -24.98 3.76 -6.64
CA SER A 175 -26.38 3.35 -6.73
C SER A 175 -26.49 1.83 -6.70
N ASP A 176 -27.60 1.31 -6.17
CA ASP A 176 -27.92 -0.12 -6.19
C ASP A 176 -28.51 -0.59 -7.54
N TYR A 177 -28.95 0.36 -8.37
CA TYR A 177 -29.54 0.16 -9.70
C TYR A 177 -28.57 0.64 -10.79
N ASP A 178 -28.63 0.02 -11.97
CA ASP A 178 -27.83 0.37 -13.16
C ASP A 178 -26.35 0.54 -12.83
N SER A 179 -25.82 -0.41 -12.07
CA SER A 179 -24.56 -0.30 -11.37
C SER A 179 -23.63 -1.46 -11.71
N MET A 180 -22.33 -1.20 -11.75
CA MET A 180 -21.33 -2.23 -11.92
C MET A 180 -21.47 -3.28 -10.81
N ILE A 181 -21.55 -4.54 -11.22
CA ILE A 181 -21.57 -5.68 -10.33
C ILE A 181 -20.18 -6.30 -10.38
N MET A 182 -19.59 -6.49 -9.21
CA MET A 182 -18.38 -7.28 -9.05
C MET A 182 -18.70 -8.34 -8.01
N ASP A 183 -18.91 -9.56 -8.48
CA ASP A 183 -19.11 -10.68 -7.59
C ASP A 183 -17.79 -10.99 -6.86
N ASP A 184 -17.91 -11.43 -5.61
CA ASP A 184 -16.81 -11.96 -4.81
C ASP A 184 -15.62 -11.01 -4.57
N THR A 185 -15.86 -9.74 -4.26
CA THR A 185 -14.81 -8.86 -3.74
C THR A 185 -14.22 -9.47 -2.46
N TRP A 186 -12.91 -9.67 -2.43
CA TRP A 186 -12.26 -10.25 -1.26
C TRP A 186 -11.84 -9.15 -0.28
N MET A 187 -12.21 -9.33 0.99
CA MET A 187 -11.65 -8.55 2.08
C MET A 187 -10.14 -8.85 2.22
N CYS A 188 -9.38 -7.92 2.77
CA CYS A 188 -7.91 -8.07 2.83
C CYS A 188 -7.42 -9.19 3.76
N ASN A 189 -8.27 -9.70 4.66
CA ASN A 189 -7.96 -10.86 5.51
C ASN A 189 -8.26 -12.21 4.83
N HIS A 190 -8.78 -12.19 3.60
CA HIS A 190 -9.14 -13.41 2.88
C HIS A 190 -7.90 -14.29 2.65
N LYS A 191 -8.05 -15.59 2.89
CA LYS A 191 -7.00 -16.57 2.66
C LYS A 191 -7.32 -17.36 1.41
N SER A 192 -6.51 -17.19 0.37
CA SER A 192 -6.65 -17.98 -0.84
C SER A 192 -6.35 -19.47 -0.56
N ASN A 193 -7.24 -20.31 -1.05
CA ASN A 193 -7.10 -21.78 -1.03
C ASN A 193 -6.49 -22.33 -2.33
N ILE A 194 -6.31 -21.49 -3.35
CA ILE A 194 -5.79 -21.90 -4.65
C ILE A 194 -4.30 -21.66 -4.66
N THR A 195 -3.52 -22.73 -4.71
CA THR A 195 -2.06 -22.63 -4.71
C THR A 195 -1.44 -23.41 -5.86
N THR A 196 -0.33 -22.87 -6.38
CA THR A 196 0.55 -23.59 -7.29
C THR A 196 1.96 -23.57 -6.74
N VAL A 197 2.74 -24.61 -7.02
CA VAL A 197 4.15 -24.68 -6.64
C VAL A 197 4.99 -24.53 -7.90
N ASP A 198 5.92 -23.57 -7.92
CA ASP A 198 6.84 -23.42 -9.05
C ASP A 198 7.96 -24.48 -9.04
N ASP A 199 8.77 -24.53 -10.10
CA ASP A 199 9.89 -25.46 -10.22
C ASP A 199 10.96 -25.30 -9.12
N LYS A 200 10.91 -24.19 -8.36
CA LYS A 200 11.81 -23.87 -7.25
C LYS A 200 11.20 -24.18 -5.88
N GLY A 201 9.98 -24.69 -5.83
CA GLY A 201 9.28 -25.00 -4.58
C GLY A 201 8.60 -23.81 -3.90
N VAL A 202 8.47 -22.66 -4.58
CA VAL A 202 7.77 -21.48 -4.08
C VAL A 202 6.26 -21.67 -4.26
N ILE A 203 5.50 -21.42 -3.19
CA ILE A 203 4.04 -21.49 -3.20
C ILE A 203 3.50 -20.13 -3.68
N HIS A 204 2.79 -20.14 -4.80
CA HIS A 204 2.03 -19.01 -5.31
C HIS A 204 0.57 -19.18 -4.92
N TYR A 205 -0.04 -18.14 -4.36
CA TYR A 205 -1.47 -18.12 -4.10
C TYR A 205 -2.18 -17.44 -5.26
N TRP A 206 -3.39 -17.89 -5.56
CA TRP A 206 -4.16 -17.34 -6.67
C TRP A 206 -5.53 -16.91 -6.20
N ASP A 207 -5.97 -15.82 -6.76
CA ASP A 207 -7.35 -15.47 -6.77
C ASP A 207 -8.17 -16.43 -7.65
N GLN A 208 -9.45 -16.60 -7.34
CA GLN A 208 -10.39 -17.38 -8.16
C GLN A 208 -10.52 -16.87 -9.61
N TYR A 209 -10.17 -15.60 -9.86
CA TYR A 209 -10.15 -15.01 -11.19
C TYR A 209 -8.77 -15.04 -11.87
N GLY A 210 -7.78 -15.75 -11.28
CA GLY A 210 -6.46 -15.96 -11.88
C GLY A 210 -5.43 -14.85 -11.63
N TYR A 211 -5.65 -13.98 -10.64
CA TYR A 211 -4.65 -13.01 -10.20
C TYR A 211 -3.73 -13.61 -9.15
N GLU A 212 -2.43 -13.42 -9.30
CA GLU A 212 -1.44 -13.90 -8.33
C GLU A 212 -1.47 -13.07 -7.05
N ILE A 213 -1.46 -13.77 -5.91
CA ILE A 213 -1.31 -13.23 -4.56
C ILE A 213 0.03 -13.77 -4.05
N LYS A 214 1.07 -12.93 -4.02
CA LYS A 214 2.42 -13.36 -3.67
C LYS A 214 2.50 -13.74 -2.19
N GLN A 215 1.76 -13.03 -1.35
CA GLN A 215 1.65 -13.33 0.07
C GLN A 215 0.33 -12.82 0.67
N GLN A 216 -0.05 -13.38 1.81
CA GLN A 216 -1.20 -12.90 2.57
C GLN A 216 -0.93 -11.50 3.15
N CYS A 217 -1.96 -10.66 3.23
CA CYS A 217 -1.81 -9.29 3.67
C CYS A 217 -1.57 -9.21 5.19
N GLY A 218 -0.53 -8.47 5.59
CA GLY A 218 -0.17 -8.28 7.00
C GLY A 218 -1.02 -7.23 7.71
N CYS A 219 -0.98 -7.22 9.04
CA CYS A 219 -1.72 -6.27 9.88
C CYS A 219 -1.40 -4.78 9.58
N ASN A 220 -0.17 -4.49 9.14
CA ASN A 220 0.22 -3.12 8.77
C ASN A 220 -0.48 -2.61 7.50
N THR A 221 -0.91 -3.53 6.63
CA THR A 221 -1.52 -3.24 5.32
C THR A 221 -3.01 -3.59 5.25
N CYS A 222 -3.51 -4.34 6.24
CA CYS A 222 -4.88 -4.78 6.34
C CYS A 222 -5.30 -4.79 7.82
N GLU A 223 -6.31 -4.00 8.18
CA GLU A 223 -6.80 -3.92 9.56
C GLU A 223 -7.38 -5.24 10.05
N GLU A 224 -8.11 -5.92 9.18
CA GLU A 224 -8.82 -7.15 9.48
C GLU A 224 -7.88 -8.36 9.64
N SER A 225 -6.62 -8.23 9.21
CA SER A 225 -5.57 -9.22 9.45
C SER A 225 -4.92 -9.07 10.83
N CYS A 226 -5.24 -8.03 11.59
CA CYS A 226 -4.71 -7.83 12.93
C CYS A 226 -5.45 -8.72 13.93
N ASP A 227 -4.71 -9.52 14.71
CA ASP A 227 -5.29 -10.21 15.86
C ASP A 227 -5.52 -9.19 16.99
N ALA A 228 -6.79 -8.88 17.26
CA ALA A 228 -7.18 -7.95 18.33
C ALA A 228 -6.68 -8.38 19.72
N ASN A 229 -6.34 -9.68 19.89
CA ASN A 229 -5.83 -10.22 21.14
C ASN A 229 -4.29 -10.15 21.23
N GLN A 230 -3.59 -9.95 20.11
CA GLN A 230 -2.16 -9.70 20.14
C GLN A 230 -1.91 -8.22 20.44
N ILE A 231 -1.58 -7.95 21.69
CA ILE A 231 -1.16 -6.62 22.15
C ILE A 231 0.11 -6.24 21.36
N LEU A 232 -0.06 -5.45 20.30
CA LEU A 232 1.03 -4.98 19.42
C LEU A 232 2.12 -4.23 20.20
N TYR A 233 1.72 -3.65 21.33
CA TYR A 233 2.59 -2.97 22.28
C TYR A 233 2.42 -3.60 23.65
N LYS A 234 3.22 -4.62 23.95
CA LYS A 234 3.41 -4.99 25.36
C LYS A 234 4.05 -3.79 26.03
N PRO A 235 3.38 -3.10 26.98
CA PRO A 235 3.95 -1.93 27.62
C PRO A 235 5.31 -2.34 28.17
N THR A 236 6.33 -1.75 27.58
CA THR A 236 7.69 -1.93 28.05
C THR A 236 7.70 -1.45 29.49
N GLY A 237 8.12 -2.30 30.43
CA GLY A 237 8.20 -1.90 31.82
C GLY A 237 9.03 -0.62 31.96
N VAL A 238 8.82 0.15 33.03
CA VAL A 238 9.54 1.42 33.28
C VAL A 238 11.08 1.27 33.21
N LEU A 239 11.58 0.03 33.34
CA LEU A 239 12.99 -0.35 33.27
C LEU A 239 13.39 -1.05 31.96
N TYR A 240 12.56 -1.03 30.92
CA TYR A 240 12.91 -1.62 29.64
C TYR A 240 14.01 -0.80 28.96
N GLY A 241 15.14 -1.43 28.68
CA GLY A 241 16.38 -0.75 28.27
C GLY A 241 17.28 -0.33 29.45
N PHE A 242 16.82 -0.50 30.70
CA PHE A 242 17.68 -0.40 31.88
C PHE A 242 18.37 -1.74 32.10
N GLU A 243 19.52 -1.93 31.48
CA GLU A 243 20.38 -3.07 31.78
C GLU A 243 21.02 -2.90 33.17
N THR A 244 20.38 -3.52 34.17
CA THR A 244 20.80 -3.48 35.59
C THR A 244 22.27 -3.87 35.78
N SER A 245 22.80 -4.73 34.91
CA SER A 245 24.20 -5.12 34.84
C SER A 245 25.12 -3.91 34.70
N TYR A 246 24.94 -3.07 33.67
CA TYR A 246 25.79 -1.90 33.42
C TYR A 246 25.71 -0.89 34.56
N VAL A 247 24.53 -0.70 35.13
CA VAL A 247 24.33 0.23 36.24
C VAL A 247 25.05 -0.25 37.49
N LEU A 248 24.95 -1.55 37.82
CA LEU A 248 25.69 -2.16 38.94
C LEU A 248 27.20 -2.04 38.73
N PHE A 249 27.69 -2.35 37.53
CA PHE A 249 29.12 -2.22 37.21
C PHE A 249 29.63 -0.80 37.39
N THR A 250 28.87 0.19 36.91
CA THR A 250 29.23 1.60 37.02
C THR A 250 29.32 2.03 38.49
N TRP A 251 28.31 1.69 39.30
CA TRP A 251 28.31 2.02 40.73
C TRP A 251 29.40 1.30 41.51
N LEU A 252 29.65 0.03 41.22
CA LEU A 252 30.74 -0.75 41.82
C LEU A 252 32.09 -0.08 41.54
N PHE A 253 32.32 0.34 40.28
CA PHE A 253 33.55 1.00 39.88
C PHE A 253 33.75 2.34 40.62
N VAL A 254 32.69 3.16 40.74
CA VAL A 254 32.73 4.42 41.48
C VAL A 254 33.08 4.20 42.95
N ILE A 255 32.49 3.19 43.59
CA ILE A 255 32.76 2.85 44.99
C ILE A 255 34.21 2.39 45.17
N LEU A 256 34.70 1.48 44.31
CA LEU A 256 36.08 1.00 44.38
C LEU A 256 37.09 2.12 44.13
N PHE A 257 36.80 3.01 43.19
CA PHE A 257 37.64 4.17 42.90
C PHE A 257 37.70 5.15 44.10
N ALA A 258 36.56 5.45 44.71
CA ALA A 258 36.50 6.29 45.91
C ALA A 258 37.25 5.68 47.10
N LEU A 259 37.13 4.36 47.31
CA LEU A 259 37.90 3.64 48.33
C LEU A 259 39.41 3.69 48.04
N GLY A 260 39.81 3.49 46.78
CA GLY A 260 41.21 3.59 46.36
C GLY A 260 41.83 4.95 46.66
N ILE A 261 41.14 6.04 46.31
CA ILE A 261 41.58 7.41 46.64
C ILE A 261 41.70 7.61 48.16
N THR A 262 40.74 7.10 48.92
CA THR A 262 40.73 7.26 50.39
C THR A 262 41.91 6.53 51.04
N ILE A 263 42.22 5.31 50.58
CA ILE A 263 43.38 4.53 51.04
C ILE A 263 44.69 5.24 50.67
N ILE A 264 44.82 5.72 49.44
CA ILE A 264 46.02 6.45 48.99
C ILE A 264 46.24 7.72 49.83
N ARG A 265 45.19 8.51 50.06
CA ARG A 265 45.27 9.72 50.89
C ARG A 265 45.71 9.39 52.32
N LYS A 266 45.16 8.34 52.93
CA LYS A 266 45.54 7.89 54.27
C LYS A 266 47.00 7.43 54.32
N TYR A 267 47.46 6.71 53.30
CA TYR A 267 48.85 6.27 53.19
C TYR A 267 49.83 7.45 53.06
N GLN A 268 49.50 8.46 52.23
CA GLN A 268 50.30 9.68 52.09
C GLN A 268 50.35 10.51 53.37
N GLN A 269 49.23 10.62 54.12
CA GLN A 269 49.20 11.30 55.42
C GLN A 269 50.09 10.59 56.44
N ASN A 270 50.01 9.26 56.53
CA ASN A 270 50.86 8.48 57.42
C ASN A 270 52.35 8.60 57.06
N LYS A 271 52.69 8.57 55.76
CA LYS A 271 54.07 8.77 55.30
C LYS A 271 54.64 10.12 55.73
N LYS A 272 53.88 11.21 55.53
CA LYS A 272 54.27 12.56 55.99
C LYS A 272 54.44 12.64 57.52
N ALA A 273 53.59 11.94 58.27
CA ALA A 273 53.70 11.90 59.73
C ALA A 273 54.99 11.20 60.20
N ILE A 274 55.39 10.11 59.53
CA ILE A 274 56.65 9.40 59.81
C ILE A 274 57.86 10.25 59.42
N GLU A 275 57.87 10.86 58.23
CA GLU A 275 58.98 11.74 57.80
C GLU A 275 59.18 12.95 58.74
N ASN A 276 58.10 13.49 59.30
CA ASN A 276 58.19 14.57 60.29
C ASN A 276 58.72 14.12 61.66
N LEU A 277 58.53 12.85 62.05
CA LEU A 277 59.08 12.27 63.28
C LEU A 277 60.60 12.10 63.19
N ASP A 278 61.12 11.68 62.04
CA ASP A 278 62.57 11.49 61.84
C ASP A 278 63.36 12.80 61.84
N ILE A 279 62.79 13.90 61.31
CA ILE A 279 63.46 15.23 61.29
C ILE A 279 63.56 15.84 62.70
N GLY A 280 62.58 15.56 63.58
CA GLY A 280 62.59 16.03 64.97
C GLY A 280 63.68 15.39 65.83
N LEU A 281 64.10 14.16 65.50
CA LEU A 281 65.15 13.42 66.23
C LEU A 281 66.58 13.85 65.86
N ILE A 282 66.77 14.52 64.72
CA ILE A 282 68.10 14.99 64.26
C ILE A 282 68.37 16.44 64.73
N THR A 283 67.34 17.16 65.19
CA THR A 283 67.43 18.57 65.58
C THR A 283 67.41 18.83 67.09
N SER A 284 67.44 17.77 67.92
CA SER A 284 67.61 17.83 69.38
C SER A 284 68.95 17.24 69.80
#